data_AF-C6RCE6-F1
#
_entry.id   AF-C6RCE6-F1
#
_cell.length_a   1.000
_cell.length_b   1.000
_cell.length_c   1.000
_cell.angle_alpha   90.00
_cell.angle_beta   90.00
_cell.angle_gamma   90.00
#
_symmetry.space_group_name_H-M   'P 1'
#
loop_
_entity.id
_entity.type
_entity.pdbx_description
1 polymer ?
#
loop_
_entity_poly.entity_id
_entity_poly.type
_entity_poly.pdbx_seq_one_letter_code
_entity_poly.pdbx_strand_id
1 'polypeptide(L)'
;MAEEPEFYPPISNAMLVAKKLVGDVFSTEGNRNTAYWRGQWWLFNGTHWEQEENELEVKRPIWTRLGEVMLSKPKGAEPWSPTTASVSNLMEPLKIALMLKDKKDAPFWIEQGHIMNPHDLIVLQNGVLNFRTGKFMQGNHMELFNTWSLPFSYDATATCPTFEKFLDDTFAHDPAGRAAIQEFAGYAISGRTDLQKALVLVGPPGGGKGTLSRTIQQLVGVENVVSPSLTKLGSEFGLSDLIGKPLAVIEDARSDYSHTSGTTVERLLSIIGEDAVSINRKNQSYWNGTLPTRIMLVSNEVPRFPDASGAMIRRFVAVKLSKSVPEEERDEKLGAKLKAELPGIFNWALDGLKRLEQQHHFTEPETMADIQSMMSDLNSPVANFLDEEPTYRVTGNPSDYVELKAVHAAYKSWCEEVGRSNMNQQNLAQQLDSVSPDIEVKNTKPDAYTKKGRYVFGIKSIPLVLAKESHQQSA
;
A
#
# COMPACT_ATOMS: atom_id res chain seq x y z
N MET A 1 -34.46 -29.71 34.31
CA MET A 1 -34.18 -28.78 35.41
C MET A 1 -34.48 -27.40 34.88
N ALA A 2 -35.37 -26.63 35.51
CA ALA A 2 -35.55 -25.23 35.12
C ALA A 2 -34.27 -24.48 35.51
N GLU A 3 -33.63 -23.80 34.57
CA GLU A 3 -32.50 -22.91 34.87
C GLU A 3 -32.99 -21.84 35.86
N GLU A 4 -32.19 -21.56 36.89
CA GLU A 4 -32.51 -20.51 37.84
C GLU A 4 -32.55 -19.16 37.10
N PRO A 5 -33.52 -18.28 37.42
CA PRO A 5 -33.65 -17.01 36.73
C PRO A 5 -32.42 -16.14 36.97
N GLU A 6 -31.82 -15.66 35.89
CA GLU A 6 -30.64 -14.83 35.98
C GLU A 6 -30.98 -13.35 36.21
N PHE A 7 -30.27 -12.71 37.13
CA PHE A 7 -30.57 -11.34 37.55
C PHE A 7 -29.58 -10.32 37.01
N TYR A 8 -30.11 -9.19 36.54
CA TYR A 8 -29.36 -8.02 36.13
C TYR A 8 -29.64 -6.83 37.06
N PRO A 9 -28.65 -5.91 37.22
CA PRO A 9 -28.86 -4.69 37.96
C PRO A 9 -29.80 -3.71 37.21
N PRO A 10 -30.39 -2.73 37.92
CA PRO A 10 -31.19 -1.69 37.29
C PRO A 10 -30.34 -0.79 36.38
N ILE A 11 -30.98 -0.22 35.35
CA ILE A 11 -30.33 0.69 34.40
C ILE A 11 -29.74 1.95 35.06
N SER A 12 -30.23 2.32 36.25
CA SER A 12 -29.61 3.37 37.08
C SER A 12 -28.15 3.07 37.43
N ASN A 13 -27.75 1.80 37.41
CA ASN A 13 -26.37 1.33 37.53
C ASN A 13 -25.81 0.90 36.17
N ALA A 14 -25.91 1.76 35.15
CA ALA A 14 -25.58 1.44 33.75
C ALA A 14 -24.19 0.81 33.56
N MET A 15 -23.18 1.22 34.35
CA MET A 15 -21.84 0.62 34.29
C MET A 15 -21.79 -0.83 34.81
N LEU A 16 -22.59 -1.18 35.81
CA LEU A 16 -22.69 -2.57 36.28
C LEU A 16 -23.43 -3.43 35.26
N VAL A 17 -24.49 -2.90 34.64
CA VAL A 17 -25.19 -3.58 33.52
C VAL A 17 -24.22 -3.81 32.37
N ALA A 18 -23.45 -2.79 31.97
CA ALA A 18 -22.45 -2.89 30.92
C ALA A 18 -21.39 -3.94 31.23
N LYS A 19 -20.80 -3.95 32.44
CA LYS A 19 -19.83 -4.97 32.85
C LYS A 19 -20.40 -6.39 32.77
N LYS A 20 -21.67 -6.57 33.15
CA LYS A 20 -22.33 -7.87 33.04
C LYS A 20 -22.56 -8.28 31.59
N LEU A 21 -23.04 -7.35 30.75
CA LEU A 21 -23.14 -7.56 29.30
C LEU A 21 -21.80 -7.89 28.65
N VAL A 22 -20.68 -7.31 29.13
CA VAL A 22 -19.36 -7.65 28.59
C VAL A 22 -19.08 -9.15 28.74
N GLY A 23 -19.36 -9.74 29.91
CA GLY A 23 -19.19 -11.17 30.13
C GLY A 23 -20.20 -12.03 29.36
N ASP A 24 -21.47 -11.64 29.41
CA ASP A 24 -22.57 -12.49 28.92
C ASP A 24 -22.76 -12.42 27.40
N VAL A 25 -22.38 -11.30 26.77
CA VAL A 25 -22.68 -11.01 25.36
C VAL A 25 -21.42 -10.74 24.56
N PHE A 26 -20.51 -9.95 25.12
CA PHE A 26 -19.34 -9.44 24.39
C PHE A 26 -18.05 -10.21 24.71
N SER A 27 -18.19 -11.43 25.24
CA SER A 27 -17.09 -12.35 25.50
C SER A 27 -17.45 -13.78 25.10
N THR A 28 -16.45 -14.57 24.76
CA THR A 28 -16.56 -15.99 24.45
C THR A 28 -15.39 -16.70 25.13
N GLU A 29 -15.70 -17.71 25.95
CA GLU A 29 -14.69 -18.42 26.76
C GLU A 29 -13.81 -17.49 27.62
N GLY A 30 -14.38 -16.39 28.09
CA GLY A 30 -13.70 -15.39 28.93
C GLY A 30 -12.91 -14.32 28.15
N ASN A 31 -12.73 -14.48 26.84
CA ASN A 31 -12.05 -13.51 26.00
C ASN A 31 -13.06 -12.58 25.30
N ARG A 32 -12.71 -11.30 25.15
CA ARG A 32 -13.59 -10.32 24.49
C ARG A 32 -13.72 -10.63 23.00
N ASN A 33 -14.95 -10.60 22.49
CA ASN A 33 -15.26 -10.72 21.06
C ASN A 33 -15.73 -9.41 20.42
N THR A 34 -15.88 -8.35 21.23
CA THR A 34 -16.25 -7.00 20.80
C THR A 34 -15.33 -5.99 21.46
N ALA A 35 -14.94 -4.96 20.72
CA ALA A 35 -14.02 -3.92 21.15
C ALA A 35 -14.47 -2.56 20.64
N TYR A 36 -14.07 -1.50 21.35
CA TYR A 36 -14.21 -0.13 20.88
C TYR A 36 -12.81 0.47 20.71
N TRP A 37 -12.39 0.76 19.48
CA TRP A 37 -11.03 1.21 19.18
C TRP A 37 -11.07 2.30 18.11
N ARG A 38 -10.33 3.39 18.33
CA ARG A 38 -10.28 4.57 17.44
C ARG A 38 -11.66 5.15 17.10
N GLY A 39 -12.55 5.15 18.09
CA GLY A 39 -13.89 5.71 17.96
C GLY A 39 -14.84 4.87 17.11
N GLN A 40 -14.53 3.59 16.88
CA GLN A 40 -15.34 2.66 16.09
C GLN A 40 -15.54 1.35 16.87
N TRP A 41 -16.63 0.63 16.54
CA TRP A 41 -16.86 -0.72 17.04
C TRP A 41 -16.09 -1.72 16.18
N TRP A 42 -15.59 -2.76 16.84
CA TRP A 42 -14.88 -3.86 16.20
C TRP A 42 -15.41 -5.18 16.74
N LEU A 43 -15.73 -6.10 15.82
CA LEU A 43 -16.27 -7.42 16.14
C LEU A 43 -15.29 -8.49 15.65
N PHE A 44 -15.06 -9.50 16.47
CA PHE A 44 -14.26 -10.65 16.05
C PHE A 44 -15.10 -11.59 15.19
N ASN A 45 -14.70 -11.81 13.94
CA ASN A 45 -15.44 -12.64 12.98
C ASN A 45 -15.07 -14.13 13.02
N GLY A 46 -14.20 -14.52 13.96
CA GLY A 46 -13.63 -15.86 14.06
C GLY A 46 -12.14 -15.91 13.73
N THR A 47 -11.62 -15.05 12.85
CA THR A 47 -10.19 -15.05 12.48
C THR A 47 -9.51 -13.71 12.70
N HIS A 48 -10.25 -12.62 12.62
CA HIS A 48 -9.75 -11.28 12.80
C HIS A 48 -10.85 -10.34 13.27
N TRP A 49 -10.45 -9.13 13.65
CA TRP A 49 -11.32 -8.05 14.07
C TRP A 49 -11.72 -7.20 12.88
N GLU A 50 -13.01 -7.10 12.63
CA GLU A 50 -13.59 -6.27 11.57
C GLU A 50 -14.27 -5.05 12.17
N GLN A 51 -14.18 -3.92 11.46
CA GLN A 51 -14.88 -2.70 11.86
C GLN A 51 -16.38 -2.87 11.60
N GLU A 52 -17.20 -2.56 12.60
CA GLU A 52 -18.66 -2.54 12.51
C GLU A 52 -19.16 -1.09 12.47
N GLU A 53 -19.70 -0.69 11.32
CA GLU A 53 -20.25 0.66 11.12
C GLU A 53 -21.72 0.75 11.56
N ASN A 54 -22.45 -0.36 11.54
CA ASN A 54 -23.84 -0.43 11.93
C ASN A 54 -23.97 -0.70 13.43
N GLU A 55 -24.17 0.35 14.23
CA GLU A 55 -24.36 0.23 15.69
C GLU A 55 -25.54 -0.69 16.08
N LEU A 56 -26.47 -1.02 15.15
CA LEU A 56 -27.52 -2.00 15.40
C LEU A 56 -26.98 -3.43 15.60
N GLU A 57 -25.88 -3.81 14.98
CA GLU A 57 -25.26 -5.13 15.19
C GLU A 57 -24.73 -5.29 16.61
N VAL A 58 -24.24 -4.20 17.22
CA VAL A 58 -23.83 -4.16 18.63
C VAL A 58 -25.05 -4.12 19.57
N LYS A 59 -26.13 -3.44 19.17
CA LYS A 59 -27.36 -3.33 19.97
C LYS A 59 -28.19 -4.62 19.98
N ARG A 60 -28.26 -5.34 18.86
CA ARG A 60 -29.08 -6.56 18.72
C ARG A 60 -28.88 -7.56 19.87
N PRO A 61 -27.65 -7.99 20.20
CA PRO A 61 -27.47 -9.00 21.24
C PRO A 61 -27.74 -8.44 22.65
N ILE A 62 -27.65 -7.12 22.87
CA ILE A 62 -28.10 -6.48 24.11
C ILE A 62 -29.61 -6.64 24.28
N TRP A 63 -30.38 -6.37 23.23
CA TRP A 63 -31.84 -6.52 23.24
C TRP A 63 -32.25 -7.95 23.54
N THR A 64 -31.63 -8.93 22.88
CA THR A 64 -31.89 -10.35 23.12
C THR A 64 -31.61 -10.70 24.58
N ARG A 65 -30.39 -10.42 25.05
CA ARG A 65 -29.97 -10.80 26.40
C ARG A 65 -30.83 -10.15 27.49
N LEU A 66 -31.09 -8.85 27.37
CA LEU A 66 -31.90 -8.15 28.37
C LEU A 66 -33.38 -8.55 28.32
N GLY A 67 -33.86 -9.10 27.21
CA GLY A 67 -35.21 -9.67 27.12
C GLY A 67 -35.38 -10.99 27.88
N GLU A 68 -34.29 -11.69 28.17
CA GLU A 68 -34.29 -13.04 28.78
C GLU A 68 -34.04 -13.02 30.30
N VAL A 69 -33.59 -11.88 30.85
CA VAL A 69 -33.14 -11.77 32.25
C VAL A 69 -34.12 -11.00 33.13
N MET A 70 -34.01 -11.23 34.43
CA MET A 70 -34.83 -10.57 35.45
C MET A 70 -34.10 -9.35 36.02
N LEU A 71 -34.83 -8.28 36.28
CA LEU A 71 -34.37 -7.14 37.06
C LEU A 71 -34.56 -7.42 38.56
N SER A 72 -33.46 -7.35 39.32
CA SER A 72 -33.51 -7.46 40.79
C SER A 72 -34.00 -6.16 41.42
N LYS A 73 -35.03 -6.24 42.27
CA LYS A 73 -35.57 -5.11 43.06
C LYS A 73 -35.50 -5.41 44.56
N PRO A 74 -35.51 -4.37 45.42
CA PRO A 74 -35.55 -4.56 46.88
C PRO A 74 -36.74 -5.37 47.39
N LYS A 75 -37.84 -5.45 46.62
CA LYS A 75 -39.05 -6.21 46.95
C LYS A 75 -39.51 -7.05 45.76
N GLY A 76 -38.70 -8.03 45.36
CA GLY A 76 -39.04 -9.01 44.33
C GLY A 76 -38.23 -8.85 43.05
N ALA A 77 -38.72 -9.44 41.97
CA ALA A 77 -38.10 -9.39 40.65
C ALA A 77 -39.15 -9.23 39.57
N GLU A 78 -38.77 -8.60 38.47
CA GLU A 78 -39.60 -8.46 37.28
C GLU A 78 -38.75 -8.67 36.02
N PRO A 79 -39.32 -8.95 34.85
CA PRO A 79 -38.56 -9.03 33.61
C PRO A 79 -37.87 -7.70 33.30
N TRP A 80 -36.59 -7.73 32.91
CA TRP A 80 -35.82 -6.50 32.67
C TRP A 80 -36.42 -5.63 31.56
N SER A 81 -37.03 -6.26 30.54
CA SER A 81 -37.89 -5.62 29.51
C SER A 81 -37.22 -4.43 28.79
N PRO A 82 -36.28 -4.69 27.86
CA PRO A 82 -35.52 -3.64 27.23
C PRO A 82 -36.38 -2.68 26.41
N THR A 83 -35.96 -1.42 26.39
CA THR A 83 -36.53 -0.32 25.59
C THR A 83 -35.42 0.40 24.84
N THR A 84 -35.77 1.13 23.79
CA THR A 84 -34.82 1.95 23.00
C THR A 84 -34.01 2.89 23.88
N ALA A 85 -34.65 3.53 24.87
CA ALA A 85 -33.99 4.43 25.81
C ALA A 85 -32.98 3.69 26.68
N SER A 86 -33.38 2.54 27.24
CA SER A 86 -32.50 1.75 28.12
C SER A 86 -31.26 1.22 27.38
N VAL A 87 -31.42 0.72 26.15
CA VAL A 87 -30.30 0.23 25.34
C VAL A 87 -29.40 1.38 24.88
N SER A 88 -29.97 2.50 24.47
CA SER A 88 -29.18 3.70 24.09
C SER A 88 -28.34 4.22 25.27
N ASN A 89 -28.88 4.22 26.48
CA ASN A 89 -28.17 4.63 27.70
C ASN A 89 -27.03 3.67 28.10
N LEU A 90 -26.97 2.47 27.53
CA LEU A 90 -25.88 1.51 27.77
C LEU A 90 -24.71 1.68 26.79
N MET A 91 -24.91 2.38 25.67
CA MET A 91 -23.89 2.45 24.61
C MET A 91 -22.61 3.13 25.08
N GLU A 92 -22.70 4.26 25.79
CA GLU A 92 -21.51 4.95 26.31
C GLU A 92 -20.79 4.14 27.41
N PRO A 93 -21.49 3.58 28.43
CA PRO A 93 -20.87 2.64 29.37
C PRO A 93 -20.19 1.43 28.70
N LEU A 94 -20.78 0.87 27.65
CA LEU A 94 -20.18 -0.23 26.88
C LEU A 94 -18.95 0.23 26.11
N LYS A 95 -18.99 1.40 25.46
CA LYS A 95 -17.82 2.00 24.80
C LYS A 95 -16.66 2.14 25.79
N ILE A 96 -16.93 2.59 27.02
CA ILE A 96 -15.93 2.70 28.09
C ILE A 96 -15.39 1.33 28.51
N ALA A 97 -16.26 0.33 28.72
CA ALA A 97 -15.86 -0.99 29.20
C ALA A 97 -15.05 -1.79 28.16
N LEU A 98 -15.37 -1.63 26.88
CA LEU A 98 -14.78 -2.32 25.74
C LEU A 98 -13.68 -1.50 25.04
N MET A 99 -13.36 -0.31 25.56
CA MET A 99 -12.36 0.57 24.96
C MET A 99 -10.97 -0.07 24.96
N LEU A 100 -10.34 -0.12 23.80
CA LEU A 100 -8.92 -0.38 23.65
C LEU A 100 -8.16 0.95 23.65
N LYS A 101 -6.99 0.99 24.29
CA LYS A 101 -6.18 2.22 24.35
C LYS A 101 -5.75 2.64 22.94
N ASP A 102 -6.06 3.88 22.56
CA ASP A 102 -5.92 4.41 21.18
C ASP A 102 -4.51 4.37 20.57
N LYS A 103 -3.45 4.24 21.39
CA LYS A 103 -2.05 4.35 20.97
C LYS A 103 -1.42 3.06 20.43
N LYS A 104 -2.16 1.96 20.32
CA LYS A 104 -1.63 0.73 19.73
C LYS A 104 -2.04 0.66 18.26
N ASP A 105 -1.08 0.51 17.36
CA ASP A 105 -1.32 0.09 15.98
C ASP A 105 -1.50 -1.43 15.96
N ALA A 106 -2.46 -1.91 15.15
CA ALA A 106 -2.67 -3.34 14.96
C ALA A 106 -1.54 -3.96 14.10
N PRO A 107 -1.15 -5.22 14.35
CA PRO A 107 -1.70 -6.14 15.35
C PRO A 107 -1.16 -5.94 16.77
N PHE A 108 -1.99 -6.19 17.79
CA PHE A 108 -1.54 -6.18 19.20
C PHE A 108 -2.33 -7.13 20.10
N TRP A 109 -1.74 -7.56 21.23
CA TRP A 109 -2.49 -8.30 22.26
C TRP A 109 -3.37 -7.37 23.09
N ILE A 110 -4.65 -7.71 23.19
CA ILE A 110 -5.65 -6.99 24.01
C ILE A 110 -5.27 -7.09 25.48
N GLU A 111 -4.97 -8.31 25.93
CA GLU A 111 -4.60 -8.62 27.30
C GLU A 111 -3.07 -8.63 27.50
N GLN A 112 -2.64 -8.56 28.76
CA GLN A 112 -1.22 -8.62 29.13
C GLN A 112 -0.77 -10.07 29.34
N GLY A 113 0.55 -10.31 29.28
CA GLY A 113 1.14 -11.62 29.59
C GLY A 113 1.50 -12.47 28.38
N HIS A 114 1.23 -12.01 27.16
CA HIS A 114 1.69 -12.67 25.95
C HIS A 114 3.18 -12.40 25.70
N ILE A 115 3.93 -13.46 25.38
CA ILE A 115 5.39 -13.42 25.15
C ILE A 115 5.71 -13.20 23.67
N MET A 116 4.82 -13.57 22.76
CA MET A 116 5.05 -13.43 21.32
C MET A 116 4.82 -11.99 20.88
N ASN A 117 5.71 -11.49 20.02
CA ASN A 117 5.49 -10.23 19.33
C ASN A 117 4.35 -10.42 18.30
N PRO A 118 3.25 -9.64 18.39
CA PRO A 118 2.12 -9.76 17.47
C PRO A 118 2.49 -9.48 16.00
N HIS A 119 3.54 -8.69 15.75
CA HIS A 119 4.03 -8.41 14.40
C HIS A 119 4.79 -9.58 13.76
N ASP A 120 5.08 -10.63 14.53
CA ASP A 120 5.73 -11.85 14.03
C ASP A 120 4.71 -12.94 13.65
N LEU A 121 3.41 -12.61 13.71
CA LEU A 121 2.30 -13.56 13.58
C LEU A 121 1.55 -13.34 12.26
N ILE A 122 1.28 -14.45 11.57
CA ILE A 122 0.40 -14.51 10.40
C ILE A 122 -0.84 -15.29 10.81
N VAL A 123 -2.01 -14.69 10.63
CA VAL A 123 -3.29 -15.30 11.00
C VAL A 123 -3.91 -15.96 9.77
N LEU A 124 -4.31 -17.22 9.89
CA LEU A 124 -4.93 -18.06 8.86
C LEU A 124 -6.26 -18.62 9.38
N GLN A 125 -7.06 -19.25 8.51
CA GLN A 125 -8.38 -19.77 8.90
C GLN A 125 -8.38 -20.80 10.03
N ASN A 126 -7.30 -21.58 10.16
CA ASN A 126 -7.20 -22.67 11.13
C ASN A 126 -6.23 -22.37 12.28
N GLY A 127 -5.63 -21.19 12.33
CA GLY A 127 -4.64 -20.88 13.35
C GLY A 127 -3.73 -19.69 13.06
N VAL A 128 -2.72 -19.53 13.90
CA VAL A 128 -1.75 -18.45 13.84
C VAL A 128 -0.34 -19.03 13.72
N LEU A 129 0.39 -18.60 12.70
CA LEU A 129 1.78 -18.98 12.47
C LEU A 129 2.72 -17.87 12.92
N ASN A 130 3.69 -18.19 13.77
CA ASN A 130 4.81 -17.30 14.01
C ASN A 130 5.88 -17.53 12.93
N PHE A 131 6.05 -16.58 12.01
CA PHE A 131 6.92 -16.81 10.83
C PHE A 131 8.42 -16.82 11.17
N ARG A 132 8.83 -16.23 12.31
CA ARG A 132 10.24 -16.25 12.75
C ARG A 132 10.65 -17.59 13.34
N THR A 133 9.77 -18.20 14.13
CA THR A 133 10.04 -19.46 14.83
C THR A 133 9.53 -20.69 14.07
N GLY A 134 8.63 -20.50 13.10
CA GLY A 134 7.91 -21.58 12.42
C GLY A 134 6.84 -22.27 13.28
N LYS A 135 6.58 -21.78 14.50
CA LYS A 135 5.59 -22.38 15.41
C LYS A 135 4.18 -22.01 14.96
N PHE A 136 3.37 -23.03 14.68
CA PHE A 136 1.95 -22.90 14.40
C PHE A 136 1.11 -23.18 15.66
N MET A 137 0.11 -22.35 15.90
CA MET A 137 -0.88 -22.50 16.96
C MET A 137 -2.24 -22.69 16.33
N GLN A 138 -2.88 -23.81 16.63
CA GLN A 138 -4.18 -24.14 16.06
C GLN A 138 -5.31 -23.40 16.80
N GLY A 139 -6.29 -22.93 16.04
CA GLY A 139 -7.48 -22.28 16.57
C GLY A 139 -7.42 -20.76 16.52
N ASN A 140 -8.53 -20.15 16.91
CA ASN A 140 -8.74 -18.72 16.82
C ASN A 140 -8.19 -18.04 18.08
N HIS A 141 -7.48 -16.93 17.89
CA HIS A 141 -6.85 -16.18 18.97
C HIS A 141 -7.50 -14.80 19.08
N MET A 142 -8.71 -14.73 19.64
CA MET A 142 -9.47 -13.47 19.71
C MET A 142 -8.79 -12.40 20.57
N GLU A 143 -7.93 -12.82 21.50
CA GLU A 143 -7.09 -11.94 22.31
C GLU A 143 -5.98 -11.23 21.50
N LEU A 144 -5.69 -11.70 20.28
CA LEU A 144 -4.90 -10.98 19.27
C LEU A 144 -5.81 -10.04 18.48
N PHE A 145 -5.59 -8.73 18.62
CA PHE A 145 -6.26 -7.72 17.83
C PHE A 145 -5.56 -7.55 16.49
N ASN A 146 -5.86 -8.39 15.51
CA ASN A 146 -5.48 -8.27 14.09
C ASN A 146 -6.69 -7.82 13.25
N THR A 147 -6.47 -7.02 12.20
CA THR A 147 -7.57 -6.47 11.37
C THR A 147 -7.77 -7.22 10.05
N TRP A 148 -7.03 -8.30 9.82
CA TRP A 148 -7.10 -9.13 8.62
C TRP A 148 -6.50 -10.51 8.89
N SER A 149 -6.83 -11.48 8.04
CA SER A 149 -6.28 -12.85 8.07
C SER A 149 -6.24 -13.43 6.65
N LEU A 150 -5.44 -14.47 6.43
CA LEU A 150 -5.38 -15.17 5.16
C LEU A 150 -6.59 -16.12 4.99
N PRO A 151 -7.22 -16.18 3.79
CA PRO A 151 -8.51 -16.82 3.59
C PRO A 151 -8.42 -18.34 3.34
N PHE A 152 -7.37 -18.99 3.83
CA PHE A 152 -7.16 -20.44 3.68
C PHE A 152 -6.52 -21.02 4.93
N SER A 153 -6.59 -22.34 5.06
CA SER A 153 -5.97 -23.08 6.17
C SER A 153 -4.50 -23.35 5.89
N TYR A 154 -3.67 -23.23 6.92
CA TYR A 154 -2.27 -23.63 6.87
C TYR A 154 -2.14 -25.15 6.77
N ASP A 155 -1.31 -25.60 5.83
CA ASP A 155 -0.85 -26.98 5.68
C ASP A 155 0.66 -26.97 5.39
N ALA A 156 1.45 -27.43 6.35
CA ALA A 156 2.92 -27.46 6.25
C ALA A 156 3.45 -28.40 5.15
N THR A 157 2.62 -29.31 4.64
CA THR A 157 2.99 -30.28 3.61
C THR A 157 2.49 -29.90 2.21
N ALA A 158 1.67 -28.84 2.12
CA ALA A 158 1.13 -28.40 0.85
C ALA A 158 2.22 -27.90 -0.10
N THR A 159 2.07 -28.27 -1.37
CA THR A 159 2.95 -27.90 -2.48
C THR A 159 2.20 -27.11 -3.54
N CYS A 160 2.88 -26.33 -4.37
CA CYS A 160 2.28 -25.54 -5.45
C CYS A 160 2.94 -25.78 -6.82
N PRO A 161 2.92 -27.02 -7.35
CA PRO A 161 3.66 -27.36 -8.58
C PRO A 161 3.16 -26.61 -9.81
N THR A 162 1.87 -26.29 -9.91
CA THR A 162 1.34 -25.49 -11.03
C THR A 162 1.86 -24.07 -10.96
N PHE A 163 1.88 -23.49 -9.76
CA PHE A 163 2.41 -22.14 -9.55
C PHE A 163 3.93 -22.07 -9.81
N GLU A 164 4.70 -23.03 -9.31
CA GLU A 164 6.14 -23.07 -9.54
C GLU A 164 6.47 -23.18 -11.03
N LYS A 165 5.78 -24.06 -11.76
CA LYS A 165 5.93 -24.16 -13.22
C LYS A 165 5.58 -22.85 -13.92
N PHE A 166 4.47 -22.21 -13.54
CA PHE A 166 4.09 -20.91 -14.09
C PHE A 166 5.21 -19.86 -13.87
N LEU A 167 5.82 -19.83 -12.69
CA LEU A 167 6.93 -18.93 -12.39
C LEU A 167 8.20 -19.27 -13.17
N ASP A 168 8.54 -20.55 -13.30
CA ASP A 168 9.68 -21.01 -14.10
C ASP A 168 9.56 -20.57 -15.55
N ASP A 169 8.39 -20.77 -16.15
CA ASP A 169 8.13 -20.38 -17.54
C ASP A 169 8.19 -18.84 -17.71
N THR A 170 7.64 -18.10 -16.74
CA THR A 170 7.52 -16.63 -16.75
C THR A 170 8.87 -15.94 -16.49
N PHE A 171 9.69 -16.48 -15.61
CA PHE A 171 10.94 -15.88 -15.13
C PHE A 171 12.20 -16.62 -15.58
N ALA A 172 12.10 -17.49 -16.59
CA ALA A 172 13.27 -18.16 -17.18
C ALA A 172 14.38 -17.18 -17.62
N HIS A 173 14.04 -15.93 -17.96
CA HIS A 173 14.98 -14.86 -18.33
C HIS A 173 15.46 -14.01 -17.15
N ASP A 174 14.89 -14.15 -15.95
CA ASP A 174 15.21 -13.32 -14.78
C ASP A 174 14.95 -14.13 -13.48
N PRO A 175 15.83 -15.09 -13.14
CA PRO A 175 15.70 -15.88 -11.90
C PRO A 175 15.73 -15.00 -10.63
N ALA A 176 16.47 -13.89 -10.65
CA ALA A 176 16.48 -12.91 -9.56
C ALA A 176 15.11 -12.22 -9.40
N GLY A 177 14.44 -11.91 -10.51
CA GLY A 177 13.06 -11.45 -10.54
C GLY A 177 12.10 -12.45 -9.88
N ARG A 178 12.22 -13.76 -10.17
CA ARG A 178 11.43 -14.81 -9.48
C ARG A 178 11.64 -14.77 -7.96
N ALA A 179 12.89 -14.62 -7.50
CA ALA A 179 13.21 -14.52 -6.09
C ALA A 179 12.63 -13.26 -5.44
N ALA A 180 12.68 -12.12 -6.13
CA ALA A 180 12.09 -10.86 -5.67
C ALA A 180 10.55 -10.96 -5.54
N ILE A 181 9.87 -11.66 -6.45
CA ILE A 181 8.43 -11.94 -6.35
C ILE A 181 8.12 -12.82 -5.14
N GLN A 182 8.94 -13.83 -4.87
CA GLN A 182 8.78 -14.69 -3.70
C GLN A 182 8.93 -13.91 -2.39
N GLU A 183 9.94 -13.05 -2.31
CA GLU A 183 10.14 -12.16 -1.17
C GLU A 183 8.99 -11.17 -1.01
N PHE A 184 8.48 -10.60 -2.10
CA PHE A 184 7.36 -9.67 -2.02
C PHE A 184 6.07 -10.36 -1.59
N ALA A 185 5.80 -11.58 -2.08
CA ALA A 185 4.68 -12.38 -1.61
C ALA A 185 4.80 -12.66 -0.10
N GLY A 186 5.99 -13.06 0.37
CA GLY A 186 6.31 -13.25 1.78
C GLY A 186 6.13 -11.98 2.61
N TYR A 187 6.65 -10.86 2.10
CA TYR A 187 6.52 -9.54 2.70
C TYR A 187 5.07 -9.09 2.79
N ALA A 188 4.22 -9.42 1.80
CA ALA A 188 2.79 -9.08 1.74
C ALA A 188 1.92 -9.93 2.69
N ILE A 189 2.26 -11.21 2.92
CA ILE A 189 1.53 -12.05 3.89
C ILE A 189 1.94 -11.80 5.34
N SER A 190 3.11 -11.19 5.61
CA SER A 190 3.64 -11.02 6.96
C SER A 190 3.16 -9.77 7.72
N GLY A 191 2.34 -8.93 7.10
CA GLY A 191 1.99 -7.59 7.61
C GLY A 191 3.12 -6.54 7.63
N ARG A 192 4.32 -6.86 7.16
CA ARG A 192 5.50 -6.00 7.29
C ARG A 192 5.52 -4.83 6.32
N THR A 193 5.92 -3.66 6.80
CA THR A 193 6.11 -2.42 6.03
C THR A 193 7.52 -1.82 6.19
N ASP A 194 8.37 -2.46 7.01
CA ASP A 194 9.65 -1.95 7.51
C ASP A 194 10.72 -1.70 6.43
N LEU A 195 10.63 -2.39 5.31
CA LEU A 195 11.58 -2.22 4.20
C LEU A 195 11.25 -1.02 3.30
N GLN A 196 10.06 -0.43 3.47
CA GLN A 196 9.60 0.72 2.70
C GLN A 196 9.73 0.51 1.18
N LYS A 197 9.33 -0.68 0.70
CA LYS A 197 9.36 -1.06 -0.71
C LYS A 197 7.96 -1.32 -1.27
N ALA A 198 7.82 -1.02 -2.54
CA ALA A 198 6.67 -1.37 -3.37
C ALA A 198 7.12 -2.22 -4.57
N LEU A 199 6.26 -3.11 -5.04
CA LEU A 199 6.52 -3.94 -6.22
C LEU A 199 6.02 -3.23 -7.48
N VAL A 200 6.80 -3.25 -8.55
CA VAL A 200 6.39 -2.80 -9.88
C VAL A 200 6.54 -3.94 -10.87
N LEU A 201 5.42 -4.38 -11.45
CA LEU A 201 5.36 -5.41 -12.48
C LEU A 201 5.12 -4.77 -13.84
N VAL A 202 6.10 -4.87 -14.75
CA VAL A 202 6.04 -4.34 -16.12
C VAL A 202 6.15 -5.47 -17.14
N GLY A 203 5.52 -5.36 -18.31
CA GLY A 203 5.65 -6.36 -19.37
C GLY A 203 4.49 -6.33 -20.37
N PRO A 204 4.53 -7.11 -21.46
CA PRO A 204 3.51 -7.05 -22.50
C PRO A 204 2.14 -7.59 -22.04
N PRO A 205 1.03 -7.20 -22.70
CA PRO A 205 -0.26 -7.86 -22.52
C PRO A 205 -0.15 -9.37 -22.73
N GLY A 206 -0.89 -10.15 -21.94
CA GLY A 206 -0.83 -11.61 -22.00
C GLY A 206 0.44 -12.25 -21.41
N GLY A 207 1.36 -11.46 -20.86
CA GLY A 207 2.59 -11.97 -20.26
C GLY A 207 2.50 -12.44 -18.81
N GLY A 208 1.35 -12.93 -18.34
CA GLY A 208 1.22 -13.49 -16.99
C GLY A 208 1.11 -12.50 -15.81
N LYS A 209 1.40 -11.20 -16.00
CA LYS A 209 1.31 -10.17 -14.93
C LYS A 209 -0.01 -10.19 -14.17
N GLY A 210 -1.12 -10.20 -14.89
CA GLY A 210 -2.46 -10.21 -14.29
C GLY A 210 -2.75 -11.50 -13.55
N THR A 211 -2.21 -12.64 -14.00
CA THR A 211 -2.31 -13.93 -13.28
C THR A 211 -1.54 -13.84 -11.97
N LEU A 212 -0.28 -13.39 -12.00
CA LEU A 212 0.56 -13.23 -10.81
C LEU A 212 -0.06 -12.25 -9.80
N SER A 213 -0.49 -11.08 -10.28
CA SER A 213 -1.20 -10.07 -9.48
C SER A 213 -2.40 -10.69 -8.76
N ARG A 214 -3.30 -11.37 -9.49
CA ARG A 214 -4.48 -12.02 -8.93
C ARG A 214 -4.14 -13.14 -7.95
N THR A 215 -3.09 -13.91 -8.20
CA THR A 215 -2.63 -14.95 -7.25
C THR A 215 -2.15 -14.36 -5.94
N ILE A 216 -1.37 -13.27 -5.97
CA ILE A 216 -0.93 -12.56 -4.75
C ILE A 216 -2.15 -11.97 -4.01
N GLN A 217 -3.12 -11.41 -4.73
CA GLN A 217 -4.36 -10.91 -4.13
C GLN A 217 -5.17 -12.03 -3.46
N GLN A 218 -5.26 -13.20 -4.09
CA GLN A 218 -5.90 -14.38 -3.50
C GLN A 218 -5.15 -14.91 -2.28
N LEU A 219 -3.82 -14.87 -2.31
CA LEU A 219 -2.97 -15.26 -1.19
C LEU A 219 -3.16 -14.33 0.01
N VAL A 220 -3.18 -13.01 -0.19
CA VAL A 220 -3.45 -12.05 0.90
C VAL A 220 -4.93 -12.08 1.33
N GLY A 221 -5.83 -12.45 0.42
CA GLY A 221 -7.28 -12.43 0.59
C GLY A 221 -7.89 -11.23 -0.11
N VAL A 222 -8.84 -11.48 -1.01
CA VAL A 222 -9.43 -10.44 -1.87
C VAL A 222 -10.11 -9.34 -1.05
N GLU A 223 -10.72 -9.67 0.08
CA GLU A 223 -11.28 -8.70 1.03
C GLU A 223 -10.23 -7.80 1.70
N ASN A 224 -8.97 -8.24 1.76
CA ASN A 224 -7.86 -7.51 2.35
C ASN A 224 -7.14 -6.61 1.32
N VAL A 225 -7.55 -6.68 0.05
CA VAL A 225 -6.96 -5.93 -1.04
C VAL A 225 -7.87 -4.78 -1.46
N VAL A 226 -7.26 -3.65 -1.80
CA VAL A 226 -7.94 -2.58 -2.53
C VAL A 226 -7.26 -2.28 -3.85
N SER A 227 -8.05 -1.89 -4.84
CA SER A 227 -7.54 -1.57 -6.18
C SER A 227 -7.84 -0.12 -6.56
N PRO A 228 -7.20 0.87 -5.91
CA PRO A 228 -7.43 2.27 -6.21
C PRO A 228 -6.76 2.67 -7.52
N SER A 229 -7.37 3.62 -8.25
CA SER A 229 -6.68 4.32 -9.34
C SER A 229 -5.74 5.39 -8.76
N LEU A 230 -4.70 5.77 -9.51
CA LEU A 230 -3.77 6.82 -9.09
C LEU A 230 -4.47 8.17 -8.94
N THR A 231 -5.42 8.45 -9.84
CA THR A 231 -6.25 9.65 -9.78
C THR A 231 -7.07 9.68 -8.49
N LYS A 232 -7.69 8.55 -8.11
CA LYS A 232 -8.45 8.46 -6.85
C LYS A 232 -7.54 8.64 -5.64
N LEU A 233 -6.35 8.06 -5.63
CA LEU A 233 -5.38 8.24 -4.54
C LEU A 233 -4.99 9.70 -4.31
N GLY A 234 -5.03 10.56 -5.32
CA GLY A 234 -4.76 12.00 -5.17
C GLY A 234 -5.93 12.83 -4.65
N SER A 235 -7.14 12.27 -4.59
CA SER A 235 -8.38 12.98 -4.24
C SER A 235 -8.59 13.15 -2.73
N GLU A 236 -9.44 14.08 -2.27
CA GLU A 236 -9.67 14.37 -0.84
C GLU A 236 -9.92 13.12 0.04
N PHE A 237 -10.71 12.16 -0.47
CA PHE A 237 -11.06 10.93 0.24
C PHE A 237 -10.28 9.69 -0.24
N GLY A 238 -9.27 9.88 -1.10
CA GLY A 238 -8.60 8.80 -1.82
C GLY A 238 -7.96 7.70 -0.96
N LEU A 239 -7.60 8.03 0.28
CA LEU A 239 -6.93 7.12 1.20
C LEU A 239 -7.89 6.36 2.14
N SER A 240 -9.19 6.69 2.15
CA SER A 240 -10.16 6.09 3.08
C SER A 240 -10.20 4.57 2.96
N ASP A 241 -10.12 4.08 1.72
CA ASP A 241 -10.28 2.65 1.43
C ASP A 241 -9.05 1.85 1.86
N LEU A 242 -7.89 2.49 2.07
CA LEU A 242 -6.66 1.83 2.50
C LEU A 242 -6.63 1.52 4.00
N ILE A 243 -7.54 2.11 4.79
CA ILE A 243 -7.57 1.93 6.24
C ILE A 243 -7.77 0.44 6.57
N GLY A 244 -6.79 -0.14 7.27
CA GLY A 244 -6.81 -1.55 7.67
C GLY A 244 -6.52 -2.54 6.53
N LYS A 245 -6.22 -2.09 5.31
CA LYS A 245 -5.96 -2.96 4.16
C LYS A 245 -4.47 -3.22 3.96
N PRO A 246 -4.00 -4.48 4.05
CA PRO A 246 -2.58 -4.82 3.95
C PRO A 246 -1.97 -4.64 2.56
N LEU A 247 -2.76 -4.66 1.48
CA LEU A 247 -2.25 -4.59 0.11
C LEU A 247 -3.13 -3.69 -0.75
N ALA A 248 -2.49 -2.81 -1.53
CA ALA A 248 -3.13 -2.06 -2.59
C ALA A 248 -2.52 -2.43 -3.94
N VAL A 249 -3.37 -2.72 -4.92
CA VAL A 249 -2.96 -3.11 -6.27
C VAL A 249 -3.46 -2.09 -7.27
N ILE A 250 -2.53 -1.43 -7.96
CA ILE A 250 -2.85 -0.40 -8.95
C ILE A 250 -2.60 -1.00 -10.32
N GLU A 251 -3.69 -1.32 -11.02
CA GLU A 251 -3.65 -1.92 -12.36
C GLU A 251 -3.93 -0.87 -13.45
N ASP A 252 -3.23 -0.99 -14.57
CA ASP A 252 -3.48 -0.29 -15.84
C ASP A 252 -3.59 1.25 -15.76
N ALA A 253 -2.57 1.88 -15.17
CA ALA A 253 -2.51 3.33 -15.04
C ALA A 253 -2.08 4.09 -16.32
N ARG A 254 -2.28 3.51 -17.51
CA ARG A 254 -1.89 4.08 -18.82
C ARG A 254 -2.38 5.51 -19.05
N SER A 255 -3.61 5.84 -18.63
CA SER A 255 -4.19 7.19 -18.74
C SER A 255 -3.96 8.07 -17.51
N ASP A 256 -3.62 7.47 -16.38
CA ASP A 256 -3.52 8.18 -15.10
C ASP A 256 -2.12 8.80 -14.91
N TYR A 257 -1.05 8.23 -15.48
CA TYR A 257 0.31 8.73 -15.28
C TYR A 257 0.56 10.11 -15.89
N SER A 258 -0.04 10.44 -17.04
CA SER A 258 0.08 11.79 -17.65
C SER A 258 -0.65 12.88 -16.87
N HIS A 259 -1.60 12.50 -16.00
CA HIS A 259 -2.38 13.40 -15.15
C HIS A 259 -2.12 13.18 -13.66
N THR A 260 -1.12 12.36 -13.30
CA THR A 260 -0.79 12.06 -11.91
C THR A 260 -0.26 13.34 -11.27
N SER A 261 -1.04 13.89 -10.35
CA SER A 261 -0.66 15.09 -9.61
C SER A 261 0.50 14.78 -8.67
N GLY A 262 1.29 15.81 -8.33
CA GLY A 262 2.32 15.70 -7.30
C GLY A 262 1.77 15.18 -5.97
N THR A 263 0.49 15.45 -5.67
CA THR A 263 -0.20 14.94 -4.47
C THR A 263 -0.37 13.41 -4.47
N THR A 264 -0.58 12.76 -5.62
CA THR A 264 -0.65 11.30 -5.69
C THR A 264 0.72 10.69 -5.42
N VAL A 265 1.78 11.27 -6.00
CA VAL A 265 3.17 10.86 -5.77
C VAL A 265 3.54 10.99 -4.29
N GLU A 266 3.25 12.14 -3.68
CA GLU A 266 3.48 12.39 -2.26
C GLU A 266 2.78 11.35 -1.39
N ARG A 267 1.50 11.07 -1.66
CA ARG A 267 0.74 10.07 -0.89
C ARG A 267 1.29 8.66 -1.04
N LEU A 268 1.67 8.25 -2.25
CA LEU A 268 2.33 6.95 -2.47
C LEU A 268 3.64 6.87 -1.68
N LEU A 269 4.46 7.91 -1.72
CA LEU A 269 5.70 7.99 -0.95
C LEU A 269 5.42 7.95 0.56
N SER A 270 4.38 8.61 1.05
CA SER A 270 4.02 8.56 2.48
C SER A 270 3.57 7.16 2.90
N ILE A 271 2.74 6.49 2.10
CA ILE A 271 2.30 5.11 2.39
C ILE A 271 3.50 4.17 2.41
N ILE A 272 4.33 4.20 1.36
CA ILE A 272 5.51 3.33 1.24
C ILE A 272 6.53 3.65 2.34
N GLY A 273 6.64 4.93 2.75
CA GLY A 273 7.58 5.39 3.75
C GLY A 273 7.17 5.17 5.21
N GLU A 274 6.01 4.56 5.47
CA GLU A 274 5.41 4.44 6.82
C GLU A 274 5.11 5.78 7.51
N ASP A 275 4.94 6.85 6.73
CA ASP A 275 4.62 8.16 7.28
C ASP A 275 3.18 8.17 7.84
N ALA A 276 2.98 8.88 8.95
CA ALA A 276 1.64 9.11 9.49
C ALA A 276 0.85 10.01 8.53
N VAL A 277 -0.36 9.59 8.15
CA VAL A 277 -1.25 10.31 7.26
C VAL A 277 -2.52 10.75 7.98
N SER A 278 -3.05 11.90 7.56
CA SER A 278 -4.37 12.38 7.98
C SER A 278 -5.37 12.14 6.85
N ILE A 279 -6.34 11.28 7.09
CA ILE A 279 -7.31 10.82 6.09
C ILE A 279 -8.67 11.43 6.40
N ASN A 280 -9.17 12.25 5.47
CA ASN A 280 -10.54 12.72 5.53
C ASN A 280 -11.51 11.57 5.22
N ARG A 281 -12.55 11.41 6.05
CA ARG A 281 -13.59 10.39 5.90
C ARG A 281 -14.93 11.08 5.80
N LYS A 282 -15.71 10.73 4.78
CA LYS A 282 -16.98 11.40 4.49
C LYS A 282 -17.93 11.30 5.70
N ASN A 283 -18.34 12.46 6.23
CA ASN A 283 -19.21 12.59 7.41
C ASN A 283 -18.64 11.97 8.72
N GLN A 284 -17.32 11.80 8.82
CA GLN A 284 -16.67 11.27 10.01
C GLN A 284 -15.47 12.15 10.41
N SER A 285 -14.92 11.91 11.60
CA SER A 285 -13.67 12.56 12.00
C SER A 285 -12.49 12.09 11.14
N TYR A 286 -11.48 12.96 11.00
CA TYR A 286 -10.21 12.60 10.39
C TYR A 286 -9.61 11.38 11.08
N TRP A 287 -9.16 10.42 10.28
CA TRP A 287 -8.35 9.32 10.77
C TRP A 287 -6.89 9.72 10.70
N ASN A 288 -6.14 9.54 11.79
CA ASN A 288 -4.71 9.84 11.85
C ASN A 288 -3.96 8.57 12.23
N GLY A 289 -2.95 8.20 11.45
CA GLY A 289 -2.14 7.02 11.71
C GLY A 289 -1.29 6.61 10.51
N THR A 290 -0.56 5.51 10.65
CA THR A 290 0.20 4.90 9.55
C THR A 290 -0.62 3.80 8.90
N LEU A 291 -0.65 3.75 7.57
CA LEU A 291 -1.36 2.73 6.81
C LEU A 291 -0.50 1.45 6.72
N PRO A 292 -1.01 0.26 7.07
CA PRO A 292 -0.26 -1.00 7.03
C PRO A 292 -0.18 -1.57 5.59
N THR A 293 -0.14 -0.70 4.58
CA THR A 293 -0.44 -1.06 3.20
C THR A 293 0.83 -1.14 2.35
N ARG A 294 1.01 -2.28 1.68
CA ARG A 294 2.03 -2.47 0.65
C ARG A 294 1.43 -2.09 -0.70
N ILE A 295 2.24 -1.53 -1.58
CA ILE A 295 1.81 -1.15 -2.92
C ILE A 295 2.37 -2.14 -3.94
N MET A 296 1.49 -2.63 -4.82
CA MET A 296 1.84 -3.36 -6.03
C MET A 296 1.32 -2.60 -7.25
N LEU A 297 2.23 -2.17 -8.12
CA LEU A 297 1.92 -1.51 -9.39
C LEU A 297 2.00 -2.53 -10.51
N VAL A 298 0.96 -2.64 -11.34
CA VAL A 298 0.92 -3.56 -12.47
C VAL A 298 0.62 -2.79 -13.74
N SER A 299 1.58 -2.76 -14.66
CA SER A 299 1.48 -1.94 -15.88
C SER A 299 2.05 -2.67 -17.09
N ASN A 300 1.54 -2.32 -18.28
CA ASN A 300 2.12 -2.81 -19.54
C ASN A 300 3.36 -2.01 -19.96
N GLU A 301 3.44 -0.76 -19.54
CA GLU A 301 4.53 0.16 -19.82
C GLU A 301 5.16 0.65 -18.52
N VAL A 302 6.39 1.14 -18.60
CA VAL A 302 7.08 1.70 -17.43
C VAL A 302 6.29 2.93 -16.93
N PRO A 303 5.85 2.94 -15.66
CA PRO A 303 5.06 4.03 -15.13
C PRO A 303 5.87 5.33 -15.07
N ARG A 304 5.21 6.46 -15.34
CA ARG A 304 5.81 7.80 -15.27
C ARG A 304 5.38 8.46 -13.97
N PHE A 305 6.34 8.96 -13.20
CA PHE A 305 6.05 9.60 -11.93
C PHE A 305 6.80 10.92 -11.85
N PRO A 306 6.12 12.07 -11.66
CA PRO A 306 6.81 13.34 -11.47
C PRO A 306 7.53 13.35 -10.10
N ASP A 307 8.70 12.71 -10.04
CA ASP A 307 9.58 12.62 -8.88
C ASP A 307 10.95 13.17 -9.23
N ALA A 308 11.12 14.48 -9.00
CA ALA A 308 12.37 15.19 -9.26
C ALA A 308 13.55 14.72 -8.40
N SER A 309 13.30 13.93 -7.35
CA SER A 309 14.31 13.53 -6.36
C SER A 309 14.84 12.10 -6.55
N GLY A 310 14.23 11.31 -7.44
CA GLY A 310 14.49 9.86 -7.58
C GLY A 310 14.14 9.03 -6.34
N ALA A 311 13.50 9.62 -5.33
CA ALA A 311 13.15 8.97 -4.07
C ALA A 311 12.14 7.83 -4.21
N MET A 312 11.31 7.89 -5.23
CA MET A 312 10.35 6.86 -5.55
C MET A 312 11.01 5.67 -6.24
N ILE A 313 11.91 5.93 -7.19
CA ILE A 313 12.59 4.89 -7.98
C ILE A 313 13.34 3.93 -7.05
N ARG A 314 14.02 4.45 -6.01
CA ARG A 314 14.73 3.62 -5.01
C ARG A 314 13.80 2.80 -4.11
N ARG A 315 12.50 3.13 -4.03
CA ARG A 315 11.50 2.38 -3.25
C ARG A 315 10.83 1.28 -4.05
N PHE A 316 11.09 1.20 -5.35
CA PHE A 316 10.53 0.16 -6.20
C PHE A 316 11.45 -1.05 -6.32
N VAL A 317 10.86 -2.23 -6.15
CA VAL A 317 11.40 -3.50 -6.63
C VAL A 317 10.73 -3.71 -7.99
N ALA A 318 11.46 -3.43 -9.07
CA ALA A 318 10.90 -3.41 -10.42
C ALA A 318 11.24 -4.70 -11.17
N VAL A 319 10.22 -5.39 -11.67
CA VAL A 319 10.35 -6.70 -12.32
C VAL A 319 9.70 -6.66 -13.69
N LYS A 320 10.44 -7.07 -14.73
CA LYS A 320 9.94 -7.16 -16.11
C LYS A 320 9.59 -8.59 -16.50
N LEU A 321 8.36 -8.80 -16.94
CA LEU A 321 7.94 -10.01 -17.64
C LEU A 321 8.17 -9.79 -19.14
N SER A 322 8.89 -10.70 -19.79
CA SER A 322 9.36 -10.52 -21.17
C SER A 322 8.50 -11.22 -22.22
N LYS A 323 7.90 -12.36 -21.86
CA LYS A 323 7.13 -13.21 -22.78
C LYS A 323 5.65 -12.86 -22.75
N SER A 324 4.99 -12.92 -23.91
CA SER A 324 3.53 -12.98 -24.01
C SER A 324 3.14 -14.42 -24.36
N VAL A 325 2.13 -14.97 -23.68
CA VAL A 325 1.61 -16.30 -24.00
C VAL A 325 0.53 -16.14 -25.08
N PRO A 326 0.65 -16.83 -26.24
CA PRO A 326 -0.39 -16.85 -27.28
C PRO A 326 -1.74 -17.29 -26.71
N GLU A 327 -2.85 -16.81 -27.27
CA GLU A 327 -4.18 -17.05 -26.68
C GLU A 327 -4.55 -18.54 -26.65
N GLU A 328 -4.16 -19.27 -27.69
CA GLU A 328 -4.33 -20.71 -27.87
C GLU A 328 -3.53 -21.56 -26.85
N GLU A 329 -2.46 -21.03 -26.28
CA GLU A 329 -1.64 -21.71 -25.26
C GLU A 329 -2.08 -21.36 -23.83
N ARG A 330 -3.01 -20.42 -23.66
CA ARG A 330 -3.47 -19.99 -22.33
C ARG A 330 -4.39 -21.03 -21.72
N ASP A 331 -3.99 -21.51 -20.55
CA ASP A 331 -4.86 -22.30 -19.69
C ASP A 331 -5.89 -21.40 -19.00
N GLU A 332 -7.11 -21.36 -19.51
CA GLU A 332 -8.23 -20.59 -18.94
C GLU A 332 -8.53 -20.98 -17.48
N LYS A 333 -8.18 -22.20 -17.07
CA LYS A 333 -8.41 -22.71 -15.71
C LYS A 333 -7.22 -22.46 -14.78
N LEU A 334 -6.14 -21.85 -15.26
CA LEU A 334 -4.93 -21.60 -14.47
C LEU A 334 -5.27 -20.87 -13.17
N GLY A 335 -6.09 -19.81 -13.22
CA GLY A 335 -6.47 -19.07 -12.01
C GLY A 335 -7.16 -19.93 -10.95
N ALA A 336 -8.01 -20.89 -11.36
CA ALA A 336 -8.66 -21.81 -10.43
C ALA A 336 -7.68 -22.85 -9.86
N LYS A 337 -6.74 -23.33 -10.67
CA LYS A 337 -5.66 -24.23 -10.23
C LYS A 337 -4.76 -23.55 -9.20
N LEU A 338 -4.34 -22.31 -9.47
CA LEU A 338 -3.51 -21.54 -8.54
C LEU A 338 -4.25 -21.23 -7.22
N LYS A 339 -5.56 -20.95 -7.29
CA LYS A 339 -6.38 -20.79 -6.08
C LYS A 339 -6.44 -22.06 -5.23
N ALA A 340 -6.45 -23.24 -5.85
CA ALA A 340 -6.43 -24.51 -5.12
C ALA A 340 -5.06 -24.79 -4.46
N GLU A 341 -3.98 -24.18 -4.97
CA GLU A 341 -2.62 -24.33 -4.45
C GLU A 341 -2.24 -23.29 -3.38
N LEU A 342 -3.17 -22.42 -2.92
CA LEU A 342 -2.87 -21.33 -1.98
C LEU A 342 -2.08 -21.76 -0.73
N PRO A 343 -2.39 -22.88 -0.04
CA PRO A 343 -1.56 -23.33 1.09
C PRO A 343 -0.10 -23.66 0.69
N GLY A 344 0.12 -24.19 -0.51
CA GLY A 344 1.46 -24.42 -1.05
C GLY A 344 2.16 -23.12 -1.47
N ILE A 345 1.43 -22.20 -2.10
CA ILE A 345 1.93 -20.86 -2.48
C ILE A 345 2.30 -20.07 -1.22
N PHE A 346 1.58 -20.26 -0.13
CA PHE A 346 1.92 -19.71 1.18
C PHE A 346 3.25 -20.24 1.70
N ASN A 347 3.47 -21.56 1.68
CA ASN A 347 4.76 -22.15 2.07
C ASN A 347 5.90 -21.61 1.19
N TRP A 348 5.67 -21.53 -0.12
CA TRP A 348 6.61 -20.90 -1.06
C TRP A 348 6.89 -19.42 -0.72
N ALA A 349 5.88 -18.65 -0.31
CA ALA A 349 6.06 -17.26 0.10
C ALA A 349 6.80 -17.13 1.45
N LEU A 350 6.61 -18.06 2.38
CA LEU A 350 7.36 -18.11 3.64
C LEU A 350 8.85 -18.30 3.42
N ASP A 351 9.25 -19.10 2.42
CA ASP A 351 10.67 -19.26 2.06
C ASP A 351 11.27 -17.94 1.55
N GLY A 352 10.50 -17.16 0.78
CA GLY A 352 10.89 -15.80 0.38
C GLY A 352 11.01 -14.85 1.57
N LEU A 353 10.04 -14.89 2.49
CA LEU A 353 10.06 -14.09 3.72
C LEU A 353 11.29 -14.43 4.58
N LYS A 354 11.63 -15.71 4.69
CA LYS A 354 12.81 -16.18 5.43
C LYS A 354 14.11 -15.68 4.80
N ARG A 355 14.20 -15.64 3.47
CA ARG A 355 15.35 -15.04 2.78
C ARG A 355 15.44 -13.54 3.04
N LEU A 356 14.32 -12.84 2.97
CA LEU A 356 14.21 -11.41 3.26
C LEU A 356 14.63 -11.07 4.70
N GLU A 357 14.27 -11.92 5.67
CA GLU A 357 14.68 -11.83 7.08
C GLU A 357 16.19 -11.94 7.28
N GLN A 358 16.87 -12.72 6.43
CA GLN A 358 18.32 -12.92 6.51
C GLN A 358 19.09 -11.80 5.84
N GLN A 359 18.55 -11.25 4.74
CA GLN A 359 19.24 -10.27 3.90
C GLN A 359 18.90 -8.82 4.26
N HIS A 360 17.73 -8.57 4.84
CA HIS A 360 17.21 -7.23 5.14
C HIS A 360 17.06 -6.30 3.91
N HIS A 361 17.15 -6.86 2.70
CA HIS A 361 16.86 -6.20 1.44
C HIS A 361 16.26 -7.20 0.45
N PHE A 362 15.55 -6.71 -0.55
CA PHE A 362 15.06 -7.56 -1.64
C PHE A 362 16.22 -7.98 -2.54
N THR A 363 16.12 -9.17 -3.11
CA THR A 363 16.89 -9.58 -4.27
C THR A 363 16.62 -8.59 -5.40
N GLU A 364 17.68 -8.07 -6.01
CA GLU A 364 17.56 -7.15 -7.15
C GLU A 364 17.29 -7.94 -8.44
N PRO A 365 16.12 -7.76 -9.09
CA PRO A 365 15.85 -8.37 -10.39
C PRO A 365 16.85 -7.92 -11.44
N GLU A 366 17.20 -8.82 -12.37
CA GLU A 366 18.14 -8.49 -13.47
C GLU A 366 17.59 -7.38 -14.36
N THR A 367 16.25 -7.31 -14.45
CA THR A 367 15.52 -6.32 -15.25
C THR A 367 15.25 -5.00 -14.52
N MET A 368 15.63 -4.87 -13.25
CA MET A 368 15.31 -3.70 -12.42
C MET A 368 16.04 -2.46 -12.89
N ALA A 369 17.35 -2.55 -13.15
CA ALA A 369 18.17 -1.42 -13.57
C ALA A 369 17.64 -0.76 -14.86
N ASP A 370 17.26 -1.58 -15.85
CA ASP A 370 16.66 -1.10 -17.10
C ASP A 370 15.35 -0.36 -16.86
N ILE A 371 14.46 -0.91 -16.02
CA ILE A 371 13.19 -0.23 -15.69
C ILE A 371 13.46 1.07 -14.95
N GLN A 372 14.39 1.09 -14.00
CA GLN A 372 14.73 2.29 -13.24
C GLN A 372 15.35 3.38 -14.12
N SER A 373 16.22 3.00 -15.07
CA SER A 373 16.74 3.92 -16.09
C SER A 373 15.61 4.51 -16.91
N MET A 374 14.71 3.67 -17.44
CA MET A 374 13.55 4.13 -18.20
C MET A 374 12.65 5.07 -17.38
N MET A 375 12.43 4.78 -16.09
CA MET A 375 11.69 5.69 -15.20
C MET A 375 12.40 7.03 -15.07
N SER A 376 13.73 7.03 -14.88
CA SER A 376 14.54 8.24 -14.78
C SER A 376 14.45 9.09 -16.05
N ASP A 377 14.63 8.47 -17.22
CA ASP A 377 14.59 9.14 -18.53
C ASP A 377 13.20 9.73 -18.82
N LEU A 378 12.14 9.07 -18.37
CA LEU A 378 10.77 9.58 -18.50
C LEU A 378 10.49 10.77 -17.57
N ASN A 379 11.21 10.87 -16.45
CA ASN A 379 11.01 11.89 -15.42
C ASN A 379 11.91 13.13 -15.60
N SER A 380 12.89 13.08 -16.51
CA SER A 380 13.86 14.16 -16.77
C SER A 380 13.70 14.80 -18.16
N PRO A 381 12.55 15.45 -18.47
CA PRO A 381 12.32 16.03 -19.79
C PRO A 381 13.33 17.13 -20.15
N VAL A 382 13.88 17.83 -19.16
CA VAL A 382 14.91 18.85 -19.36
C VAL A 382 16.27 18.23 -19.66
N ALA A 383 16.61 17.08 -19.06
CA ALA A 383 17.83 16.37 -19.41
C ALA A 383 17.75 15.84 -20.85
N ASN A 384 16.63 15.22 -21.23
CA ASN A 384 16.42 14.74 -22.59
C ASN A 384 16.45 15.89 -23.60
N PHE A 385 15.84 17.04 -23.26
CA PHE A 385 15.96 18.24 -24.08
C PHE A 385 17.41 18.66 -24.27
N LEU A 386 18.23 18.70 -23.22
CA LEU A 386 19.64 19.09 -23.35
C LEU A 386 20.51 18.07 -24.10
N ASP A 387 20.11 16.80 -24.14
CA ASP A 387 20.80 15.74 -24.88
C ASP A 387 20.37 15.68 -26.35
N GLU A 388 19.08 15.84 -26.62
CA GLU A 388 18.48 15.74 -27.96
C GLU A 388 18.49 17.06 -28.75
N GLU A 389 18.47 18.22 -28.08
CA GLU A 389 18.48 19.54 -28.74
C GLU A 389 19.91 19.96 -29.07
N PRO A 390 20.36 19.85 -30.32
CA PRO A 390 21.76 20.09 -30.68
C PRO A 390 22.12 21.59 -30.61
N THR A 391 21.12 22.47 -30.46
CA THR A 391 21.32 23.91 -30.30
C THR A 391 21.99 24.26 -28.98
N TYR A 392 21.96 23.38 -27.97
CA TYR A 392 22.59 23.61 -26.67
C TYR A 392 23.59 22.52 -26.32
N ARG A 393 24.70 22.90 -25.71
CA ARG A 393 25.68 21.97 -25.16
C ARG A 393 26.06 22.38 -23.76
N VAL A 394 26.03 21.42 -22.84
CA VAL A 394 26.54 21.59 -21.47
C VAL A 394 28.06 21.60 -21.53
N THR A 395 28.67 22.69 -21.03
CA THR A 395 30.13 22.88 -21.03
C THR A 395 30.71 22.95 -19.62
N GLY A 396 29.88 23.25 -18.60
CA GLY A 396 30.32 23.48 -17.22
C GLY A 396 31.19 24.73 -17.04
N ASN A 397 31.36 25.53 -18.09
CA ASN A 397 32.15 26.76 -18.03
C ASN A 397 31.25 27.92 -17.58
N PRO A 398 31.55 28.60 -16.45
CA PRO A 398 30.77 29.75 -15.98
C PRO A 398 30.79 30.96 -16.94
N SER A 399 31.66 30.97 -17.95
CA SER A 399 31.70 32.00 -18.98
C SER A 399 30.74 31.73 -20.15
N ASP A 400 30.27 30.49 -20.29
CA ASP A 400 29.26 30.12 -21.28
C ASP A 400 27.88 30.32 -20.65
N TYR A 401 27.07 31.22 -21.22
CA TYR A 401 25.72 31.48 -20.73
C TYR A 401 24.74 31.76 -21.87
N VAL A 402 23.47 31.43 -21.63
CA VAL A 402 22.36 31.71 -22.54
C VAL A 402 21.21 32.34 -21.76
N GLU A 403 20.46 33.24 -22.39
CA GLU A 403 19.25 33.79 -21.78
C GLU A 403 18.20 32.68 -21.55
N LEU A 404 17.69 32.57 -20.32
CA LEU A 404 16.69 31.57 -19.95
C LEU A 404 15.44 31.64 -20.86
N LYS A 405 15.11 32.82 -21.36
CA LYS A 405 13.98 33.02 -22.28
C LYS A 405 14.19 32.29 -23.62
N ALA A 406 15.41 32.27 -24.13
CA ALA A 406 15.75 31.56 -25.37
C ALA A 406 15.67 30.04 -25.14
N VAL A 407 16.26 29.56 -24.05
CA VAL A 407 16.20 28.13 -23.66
C VAL A 407 14.76 27.68 -23.47
N HIS A 408 13.90 28.51 -22.85
CA HIS A 408 12.48 28.20 -22.66
C HIS A 408 11.69 28.14 -23.98
N ALA A 409 12.01 29.01 -24.94
CA ALA A 409 11.38 28.98 -26.25
C ALA A 409 11.77 27.72 -27.04
N ALA A 410 13.05 27.35 -27.01
CA ALA A 410 13.53 26.12 -27.63
C ALA A 410 12.93 24.88 -26.96
N TYR A 411 12.90 24.83 -25.62
CA TYR A 411 12.27 23.74 -24.87
C TYR A 411 10.80 23.56 -25.24
N LYS A 412 10.05 24.66 -25.44
CA LYS A 412 8.66 24.60 -25.91
C LYS A 412 8.55 23.99 -27.30
N SER A 413 9.40 24.41 -28.24
CA SER A 413 9.44 23.86 -29.60
C SER A 413 9.75 22.37 -29.57
N TRP A 414 10.80 21.97 -28.85
CA TRP A 414 11.16 20.57 -28.70
C TRP A 414 10.02 19.76 -28.08
N CYS A 415 9.36 20.27 -27.02
CA CYS A 415 8.18 19.61 -26.44
C CYS A 415 7.07 19.38 -27.46
N GLU A 416 6.79 20.37 -28.32
CA GLU A 416 5.78 20.25 -29.39
C GLU A 416 6.18 19.19 -30.43
N GLU A 417 7.47 19.14 -30.80
CA GLU A 417 8.02 18.14 -31.74
C GLU A 417 7.95 16.71 -31.21
N VAL A 418 8.28 16.50 -29.93
CA VAL A 418 8.25 15.18 -29.29
C VAL A 418 6.89 14.81 -28.69
N GLY A 419 5.87 15.66 -28.87
CA GLY A 419 4.51 15.43 -28.37
C GLY A 419 4.37 15.45 -26.84
N ARG A 420 5.22 16.20 -26.14
CA ARG A 420 5.21 16.37 -24.66
C ARG A 420 4.56 17.69 -24.24
N SER A 421 3.99 17.72 -23.04
CA SER A 421 3.51 18.97 -22.44
C SER A 421 4.69 19.84 -21.99
N ASN A 422 4.65 21.13 -22.33
CA ASN A 422 5.67 22.09 -21.90
C ASN A 422 5.45 22.55 -20.44
N MET A 423 6.47 23.20 -19.86
CA MET A 423 6.40 23.78 -18.53
C MET A 423 6.61 25.29 -18.56
N ASN A 424 6.23 25.99 -17.49
CA ASN A 424 6.49 27.42 -17.36
C ASN A 424 7.99 27.71 -17.16
N GLN A 425 8.39 28.97 -17.37
CA GLN A 425 9.80 29.36 -17.34
C GLN A 425 10.44 29.21 -15.93
N GLN A 426 9.65 29.31 -14.87
CA GLN A 426 10.13 29.17 -13.49
C GLN A 426 10.42 27.71 -13.14
N ASN A 427 9.56 26.79 -13.53
CA ASN A 427 9.76 25.35 -13.34
C ASN A 427 10.93 24.86 -14.20
N LEU A 428 11.08 25.36 -15.43
CA LEU A 428 12.24 25.05 -16.27
C LEU A 428 13.55 25.48 -15.62
N ALA A 429 13.60 26.69 -15.05
CA ALA A 429 14.78 27.18 -14.33
C ALA A 429 15.18 26.25 -13.17
N GLN A 430 14.20 25.85 -12.35
CA GLN A 430 14.45 24.94 -11.22
C GLN A 430 14.94 23.57 -11.69
N GLN A 431 14.38 23.03 -12.78
CA GLN A 431 14.81 21.74 -13.30
C GLN A 431 16.20 21.81 -13.95
N LEU A 432 16.54 22.88 -14.68
CA LEU A 432 17.88 23.08 -15.24
C LEU A 432 18.97 23.06 -14.16
N ASP A 433 18.73 23.72 -13.02
CA ASP A 433 19.64 23.69 -11.86
C ASP A 433 19.77 22.28 -11.24
N SER A 434 18.72 21.46 -11.29
CA SER A 434 18.74 20.10 -10.73
C SER A 434 19.32 19.04 -11.66
N VAL A 435 19.38 19.31 -12.97
CA VAL A 435 19.79 18.31 -13.99
C VAL A 435 21.29 18.05 -13.94
N SER A 436 22.11 19.06 -13.65
CA SER A 436 23.56 18.90 -13.53
C SER A 436 24.16 19.96 -12.60
N PRO A 437 25.16 19.61 -11.76
CA PRO A 437 25.91 20.59 -10.96
C PRO A 437 26.69 21.59 -11.83
N ASP A 438 26.87 21.31 -13.13
CA ASP A 438 27.55 22.16 -14.09
C ASP A 438 26.66 23.27 -14.66
N ILE A 439 25.36 23.28 -14.33
CA ILE A 439 24.38 24.26 -14.80
C ILE A 439 23.91 25.10 -13.62
N GLU A 440 23.84 26.43 -13.83
CA GLU A 440 23.35 27.34 -12.80
C GLU A 440 22.50 28.46 -13.39
N VAL A 441 21.30 28.69 -12.83
CA VAL A 441 20.35 29.71 -13.28
C VAL A 441 20.36 30.89 -12.33
N LYS A 442 20.86 32.04 -12.80
CA LYS A 442 20.94 33.28 -12.00
C LYS A 442 20.15 34.41 -12.60
N ASN A 443 19.53 35.22 -11.73
CA ASN A 443 19.03 36.54 -12.09
C ASN A 443 20.11 37.61 -11.86
N THR A 444 20.97 37.83 -12.85
CA THR A 444 22.16 38.67 -12.71
C THR A 444 22.47 39.44 -13.99
N LYS A 445 23.52 40.27 -13.92
CA LYS A 445 24.17 40.88 -15.08
C LYS A 445 25.42 40.04 -15.38
N PRO A 446 25.46 39.21 -16.44
CA PRO A 446 26.57 38.29 -16.68
C PRO A 446 27.87 39.00 -17.05
N ASP A 447 27.78 40.18 -17.67
CA ASP A 447 28.93 41.00 -18.05
C ASP A 447 28.59 42.52 -18.06
N ALA A 448 29.57 43.37 -18.36
CA ALA A 448 29.41 44.82 -18.34
C ALA A 448 28.42 45.37 -19.39
N TYR A 449 28.18 44.65 -20.48
CA TYR A 449 27.43 45.07 -21.67
C TYR A 449 26.03 44.43 -21.74
N THR A 450 25.82 43.32 -21.04
CA THR A 450 24.55 42.60 -21.02
C THR A 450 23.59 43.17 -19.98
N LYS A 451 22.28 43.16 -20.27
CA LYS A 451 21.26 43.64 -19.33
C LYS A 451 21.07 42.64 -18.19
N LYS A 452 20.59 43.13 -17.03
CA LYS A 452 20.19 42.24 -15.94
C LYS A 452 19.00 41.40 -16.39
N GLY A 453 19.10 40.10 -16.21
CA GLY A 453 18.10 39.13 -16.65
C GLY A 453 18.35 37.76 -16.04
N ARG A 454 17.52 36.77 -16.40
CA ARG A 454 17.74 35.38 -16.02
C ARG A 454 18.57 34.68 -17.09
N TYR A 455 19.72 34.15 -16.68
CA TYR A 455 20.67 33.46 -17.54
C TYR A 455 20.94 32.06 -16.97
N VAL A 456 21.13 31.12 -17.89
CA VAL A 456 21.57 29.75 -17.60
C VAL A 456 23.06 29.71 -17.92
N PHE A 457 23.88 29.49 -16.91
CA PHE A 457 25.34 29.40 -16.99
C PHE A 457 25.77 27.94 -17.15
N GLY A 458 26.96 27.71 -17.73
CA GLY A 458 27.49 26.37 -17.98
C GLY A 458 26.92 25.70 -19.23
N ILE A 459 26.16 26.45 -20.04
CA ILE A 459 25.63 25.99 -21.32
C ILE A 459 26.00 26.97 -22.44
N LYS A 460 26.24 26.42 -23.63
CA LYS A 460 26.58 27.20 -24.82
C LYS A 460 25.57 26.93 -25.93
N SER A 461 25.12 27.99 -26.61
CA SER A 461 24.35 27.81 -27.85
C SER A 461 25.27 27.55 -29.03
N ILE A 462 24.95 26.51 -29.80
CA ILE A 462 25.65 26.14 -31.02
C ILE A 462 24.78 26.54 -32.23
N PRO A 463 25.32 27.26 -33.22
CA PRO A 463 24.59 27.55 -34.46
C PRO A 463 24.24 26.25 -35.22
N LEU A 464 22.99 26.12 -35.64
CA LEU A 464 22.42 24.95 -36.37
C LEU A 464 23.24 24.47 -37.58
N VAL A 465 24.07 25.33 -38.18
CA VAL A 465 24.93 24.99 -39.32
C VAL A 465 26.10 24.07 -38.91
N LEU A 466 26.59 24.17 -37.68
CA LEU A 466 27.71 23.35 -37.16
C LEU A 466 27.24 22.08 -36.42
N ALA A 467 25.98 22.05 -35.97
CA ALA A 467 25.37 20.93 -35.26
C ALA A 467 25.20 19.64 -36.10
N LYS A 468 24.99 19.78 -37.42
CA LYS A 468 24.83 18.64 -38.33
C LYS A 468 26.15 17.97 -38.72
N GLU A 469 27.28 18.68 -38.60
CA GLU A 469 28.61 18.15 -38.95
C GLU A 469 29.22 17.30 -37.82
N SER A 470 28.88 17.56 -36.55
CA SER A 470 29.41 16.80 -35.41
C SER A 470 28.84 15.39 -35.28
N HIS A 471 27.58 15.15 -35.69
CA HIS A 471 26.99 13.81 -35.66
C HIS A 471 27.53 12.87 -36.76
N GLN A 472 28.11 13.41 -37.83
CA GLN A 472 28.74 12.61 -38.89
C GLN A 472 30.21 12.24 -38.61
N GLN A 473 30.85 12.82 -37.58
CA GLN A 473 32.24 12.52 -37.21
C GLN A 473 32.38 11.57 -36.02
N SER A 474 31.27 11.17 -35.39
CA SER A 474 31.25 10.22 -34.27
C SER A 474 30.40 8.96 -34.55
N ALA A 475 30.15 8.64 -35.82
CA ALA A 475 29.53 7.39 -36.27
C ALA A 475 30.57 6.46 -36.90
#